data_AF-A0A6G1KU96-F1
#
_entry.id   AF-A0A6G1KU96-F1
#
_cell.length_a   1.000
_cell.length_b   1.000
_cell.length_c   1.000
_cell.angle_alpha   90.00
_cell.angle_beta   90.00
_cell.angle_gamma   90.00
#
_symmetry.space_group_name_H-M   'P 1'
#
loop_
_entity.id
_entity.type
_entity.pdbx_description
1 polymer ?
#
loop_
_entity_poly.entity_id
_entity_poly.type
_entity_poly.pdbx_seq_one_letter_code
_entity_poly.pdbx_strand_id
1 'polypeptide(L)'
;MSFRKLEQAKTLLEQVANYTFHDDNLLNEAIDTTGLRSFQSNQRLALLGDAVLKHVILDEWYPTGTSKGDGNNLVSTIGSNSSLAAAALRVGLGHCIVVNPGHQGRLSNGMLSTAVEALLGAIYLDSGKDMATVRITMSAFGLTHNATS
;
A
#
# COMPACT_ATOMS: atom_id res chain seq x y z
N MET A 1 -14.37 17.92 -1.68
CA MET A 1 -13.55 17.09 -2.60
C MET A 1 -12.94 15.87 -1.92
N SER A 2 -12.39 15.99 -0.70
CA SER A 2 -11.78 14.85 0.02
C SER A 2 -12.77 13.76 0.49
N PHE A 3 -14.00 14.09 0.92
CA PHE A 3 -14.97 13.07 1.35
C PHE A 3 -15.25 12.02 0.26
N ARG A 4 -15.32 12.45 -1.01
CA ARG A 4 -15.52 11.55 -2.15
C ARG A 4 -14.35 10.58 -2.35
N LYS A 5 -13.12 11.02 -2.09
CA LYS A 5 -11.90 10.23 -2.24
C LYS A 5 -11.80 9.14 -1.17
N LEU A 6 -12.20 9.46 0.06
CA LEU A 6 -12.31 8.51 1.15
C LEU A 6 -13.29 7.38 0.83
N GLU A 7 -14.52 7.72 0.42
CA GLU A 7 -15.54 6.71 0.08
C GLU A 7 -15.14 5.85 -1.11
N GLN A 8 -14.45 6.43 -2.10
CA GLN A 8 -13.84 5.68 -3.20
C GLN A 8 -12.79 4.68 -2.70
N ALA A 9 -11.93 5.11 -1.75
CA ALA A 9 -10.91 4.24 -1.18
C ALA A 9 -11.53 3.08 -0.37
N LYS A 10 -12.57 3.35 0.43
CA LYS A 10 -13.31 2.30 1.15
C LYS A 10 -13.91 1.28 0.20
N THR A 11 -14.66 1.76 -0.80
CA THR A 11 -15.29 0.90 -1.82
C THR A 11 -14.25 0.04 -2.54
N LEU A 12 -13.10 0.63 -2.90
CA LEU A 12 -12.00 -0.09 -3.54
C LEU A 12 -11.47 -1.22 -2.65
N LEU A 13 -11.21 -0.95 -1.37
CA LEU A 13 -10.68 -1.96 -0.43
C LEU A 13 -11.67 -3.08 -0.18
N GLU A 14 -12.96 -2.75 -0.03
CA GLU A 14 -14.02 -3.73 0.12
C GLU A 14 -14.12 -4.64 -1.10
N GLN A 15 -14.03 -4.07 -2.31
CA GLN A 15 -14.16 -4.84 -3.56
C GLN A 15 -12.90 -5.66 -3.89
N VAL A 16 -11.72 -5.11 -3.65
CA VAL A 16 -10.45 -5.72 -4.08
C VAL A 16 -9.93 -6.67 -3.02
N ALA A 17 -9.94 -6.27 -1.76
CA ALA A 17 -9.31 -7.01 -0.66
C ALA A 17 -10.32 -7.58 0.35
N ASN A 18 -11.63 -7.38 0.14
CA ASN A 18 -12.68 -7.73 1.12
C ASN A 18 -12.39 -7.15 2.51
N TYR A 19 -11.85 -5.93 2.54
CA TYR A 19 -11.47 -5.24 3.77
C TYR A 19 -12.34 -4.01 3.99
N THR A 20 -13.07 -3.98 5.11
CA THR A 20 -13.82 -2.82 5.57
C THR A 20 -12.97 -2.04 6.58
N PHE A 21 -12.71 -0.78 6.28
CA PHE A 21 -11.89 0.10 7.11
C PHE A 21 -12.70 0.66 8.29
N HIS A 22 -12.14 0.65 9.50
CA HIS A 22 -12.84 1.07 10.71
C HIS A 22 -12.52 2.52 11.13
N ASP A 23 -11.27 2.96 10.95
CA ASP A 23 -10.81 4.32 11.25
C ASP A 23 -10.57 5.14 9.99
N ASP A 24 -11.56 5.98 9.66
CA ASP A 24 -11.50 6.91 8.54
C ASP A 24 -10.29 7.84 8.56
N ASN A 25 -9.72 8.15 9.73
CA ASN A 25 -8.56 9.05 9.82
C ASN A 25 -7.31 8.38 9.26
N LEU A 26 -7.10 7.10 9.57
CA LEU A 26 -5.97 6.32 9.03
C LEU A 26 -6.08 6.19 7.51
N LEU A 27 -7.27 5.89 6.98
CA LEU A 27 -7.45 5.79 5.54
C LEU A 27 -7.29 7.14 4.84
N ASN A 28 -7.81 8.22 5.43
CA ASN A 28 -7.59 9.58 4.91
C ASN A 28 -6.11 9.95 4.91
N GLU A 29 -5.37 9.63 5.97
CA GLU A 29 -3.93 9.90 6.03
C GLU A 29 -3.20 9.11 4.94
N ALA A 30 -3.54 7.83 4.72
CA ALA A 30 -2.89 7.00 3.71
C ALA A 30 -3.01 7.55 2.28
N ILE A 31 -4.18 8.09 1.93
CA ILE A 31 -4.48 8.62 0.58
C ILE A 31 -4.12 10.10 0.39
N ASP A 32 -3.62 10.79 1.43
CA ASP A 32 -3.28 12.21 1.38
C ASP A 32 -1.78 12.45 1.14
N THR A 33 -1.41 12.83 -0.09
CA THR A 33 -0.02 13.18 -0.44
C THR A 33 0.30 14.65 -0.20
N THR A 34 -0.67 15.45 0.23
CA THR A 34 -0.52 16.92 0.34
C THR A 34 0.09 17.37 1.65
N GLY A 35 -0.06 16.58 2.70
CA GLY A 35 0.29 16.97 4.06
C GLY A 35 -0.63 18.06 4.63
N LEU A 36 -1.75 18.35 3.98
CA LEU A 36 -2.72 19.33 4.48
C LEU A 36 -3.50 18.80 5.69
N ARG A 37 -3.64 17.47 5.83
CA ARG A 37 -4.37 16.84 6.94
C ARG A 37 -3.48 16.23 8.01
N SER A 38 -2.25 15.86 7.66
CA SER A 38 -1.22 15.43 8.60
C SER A 38 0.06 16.23 8.34
N PHE A 39 0.74 16.66 9.40
CA PHE A 39 1.94 17.52 9.33
C PHE A 39 3.08 16.96 8.45
N GLN A 40 3.01 15.70 8.03
CA GLN A 40 4.01 15.01 7.21
C GLN A 40 3.41 14.21 6.04
N SER A 41 2.16 14.44 5.63
CA SER A 41 1.45 13.64 4.61
C SER A 41 1.40 12.14 4.96
N ASN A 42 1.14 11.28 3.97
CA ASN A 42 1.12 9.83 4.14
C ASN A 42 2.49 9.17 4.42
N GLN A 43 3.57 9.94 4.51
CA GLN A 43 4.95 9.42 4.61
C GLN A 43 5.22 8.61 5.88
N ARG A 44 4.60 8.98 7.02
CA ARG A 44 4.78 8.21 8.27
C ARG A 44 4.17 6.83 8.17
N LEU A 45 2.96 6.75 7.60
CA LEU A 45 2.31 5.48 7.31
C LEU A 45 3.07 4.70 6.24
N ALA A 46 3.60 5.37 5.21
CA ALA A 46 4.40 4.72 4.17
C ALA A 46 5.66 4.06 4.74
N LEU A 47 6.37 4.73 5.64
CA LEU A 47 7.54 4.16 6.30
C LEU A 47 7.19 2.90 7.12
N LEU A 48 6.07 2.93 7.86
CA LEU A 48 5.58 1.75 8.57
C LEU A 48 5.18 0.63 7.60
N GLY A 49 4.46 0.99 6.54
CA GLY A 49 3.97 0.07 5.53
C GLY A 49 5.06 -0.60 4.71
N ASP A 50 6.15 0.09 4.40
CA ASP A 50 7.35 -0.48 3.77
C ASP A 50 7.95 -1.60 4.63
N ALA A 51 8.09 -1.36 5.95
CA ALA A 51 8.58 -2.38 6.87
C ALA A 51 7.62 -3.57 6.99
N VAL A 52 6.32 -3.32 7.03
CA VAL A 52 5.26 -4.35 7.08
C VAL A 52 5.24 -5.18 5.79
N LEU A 53 5.32 -4.54 4.62
CA LEU A 53 5.41 -5.20 3.32
C LEU A 53 6.64 -6.11 3.24
N LYS A 54 7.81 -5.60 3.68
CA LYS A 54 9.05 -6.39 3.73
C LYS A 54 8.93 -7.59 4.64
N HIS A 55 8.26 -7.42 5.79
CA HIS A 55 8.01 -8.52 6.71
C HIS A 55 7.18 -9.62 6.05
N VAL A 56 6.07 -9.28 5.40
CA VAL A 56 5.22 -10.28 4.71
C VAL A 56 6.01 -11.03 3.64
N ILE A 57 6.79 -10.33 2.81
CA ILE A 57 7.63 -10.97 1.78
C ILE A 57 8.64 -11.94 2.40
N LEU A 58 9.32 -11.51 3.45
CA LEU A 58 10.36 -12.32 4.09
C LEU A 58 9.78 -13.50 4.89
N ASP A 59 8.59 -13.34 5.46
CA ASP A 59 7.85 -14.40 6.15
C ASP A 59 7.42 -15.51 5.18
N GLU A 60 7.02 -15.17 3.95
CA GLU A 60 6.73 -16.16 2.90
C GLU A 60 8.00 -16.79 2.32
N TRP A 61 9.07 -16.01 2.22
CA TRP A 61 10.34 -16.48 1.69
C TRP A 61 11.08 -17.40 2.67
N TYR A 62 11.05 -17.14 3.97
CA TYR A 62 11.88 -17.85 4.96
C TYR A 62 11.71 -19.39 4.94
N PRO A 63 10.49 -19.96 4.86
CA PRO A 63 10.28 -21.40 4.79
C PRO A 63 10.85 -22.07 3.53
N THR A 64 11.16 -21.31 2.48
CA THR A 64 11.70 -21.86 1.21
C THR A 64 13.12 -22.43 1.35
N GLY A 65 13.87 -22.01 2.39
CA GLY A 65 15.25 -22.43 2.60
C GLY A 65 16.25 -21.91 1.55
N THR A 66 15.84 -20.98 0.68
CA THR A 66 16.71 -20.37 -0.34
C THR A 66 17.68 -19.34 0.27
N SER A 67 18.61 -18.81 -0.54
CA SER A 67 19.70 -17.99 -0.03
C SER A 67 19.23 -16.60 0.42
N LYS A 68 19.95 -15.96 1.36
CA LYS A 68 19.71 -14.56 1.75
C LYS A 68 19.67 -13.62 0.54
N GLY A 69 20.46 -13.90 -0.50
CA GLY A 69 20.47 -13.13 -1.75
C GLY A 69 19.11 -13.19 -2.46
N ASP A 70 18.50 -14.38 -2.51
CA ASP A 70 17.19 -14.58 -3.11
C ASP A 70 16.11 -13.82 -2.34
N GLY A 71 16.13 -13.86 -1.00
CA GLY A 71 15.20 -13.09 -0.16
C GLY A 71 15.32 -11.58 -0.38
N ASN A 72 16.55 -11.05 -0.45
CA ASN A 72 16.79 -9.64 -0.74
C ASN A 72 16.33 -9.25 -2.16
N ASN A 73 16.50 -10.14 -3.13
CA ASN A 73 16.02 -9.93 -4.49
C ASN A 73 14.49 -9.87 -4.52
N LEU A 74 13.79 -10.76 -3.82
CA LEU A 74 12.33 -10.74 -3.70
C LEU A 74 11.81 -9.42 -3.12
N VAL A 75 12.40 -8.97 -2.01
CA VAL A 75 12.08 -7.67 -1.41
C VAL A 75 12.30 -6.53 -2.41
N SER A 76 13.42 -6.55 -3.12
CA SER A 76 13.77 -5.49 -4.08
C SER A 76 12.86 -5.51 -5.31
N THR A 77 12.40 -6.68 -5.76
CA THR A 77 11.49 -6.81 -6.90
C THR A 77 10.08 -6.37 -6.53
N ILE A 78 9.49 -6.96 -5.48
CA ILE A 78 8.09 -6.74 -5.09
C ILE A 78 7.92 -5.34 -4.50
N GLY A 79 8.83 -4.91 -3.62
CA GLY A 79 8.81 -3.60 -2.97
C GLY A 79 9.39 -2.44 -3.80
N SER A 80 9.71 -2.66 -5.09
CA SER A 80 10.20 -1.57 -5.94
C SER A 80 9.11 -0.52 -6.20
N ASN A 81 9.51 0.76 -6.32
CA ASN A 81 8.59 1.84 -6.69
C ASN A 81 7.81 1.54 -7.98
N SER A 82 8.43 0.89 -8.97
CA SER A 82 7.77 0.48 -10.20
C SER A 82 6.71 -0.60 -9.97
N SER A 83 7.00 -1.61 -9.15
CA SER A 83 6.06 -2.69 -8.81
C SER A 83 4.86 -2.14 -8.04
N LEU A 84 5.11 -1.35 -7.00
CA LEU A 84 4.08 -0.74 -6.17
C LEU A 84 3.22 0.25 -6.97
N ALA A 85 3.82 1.08 -7.82
CA ALA A 85 3.08 1.98 -8.69
C ALA A 85 2.20 1.22 -9.69
N ALA A 86 2.70 0.11 -10.27
CA ALA A 86 1.92 -0.74 -11.16
C ALA A 86 0.74 -1.40 -10.41
N ALA A 87 0.94 -1.86 -9.17
CA ALA A 87 -0.12 -2.38 -8.32
C ALA A 87 -1.19 -1.31 -8.03
N ALA A 88 -0.78 -0.09 -7.67
CA ALA A 88 -1.68 1.03 -7.43
C ALA A 88 -2.57 1.35 -8.64
N LEU A 89 -1.98 1.36 -9.84
CA LEU A 89 -2.71 1.60 -11.08
C LEU A 89 -3.66 0.46 -11.42
N ARG A 90 -3.22 -0.79 -11.25
CA ARG A 90 -3.99 -2.01 -11.52
C ARG A 90 -5.30 -2.05 -10.70
N VAL A 91 -5.24 -1.71 -9.42
CA VAL A 91 -6.43 -1.71 -8.54
C VAL A 91 -7.22 -0.39 -8.60
N GLY A 92 -6.71 0.63 -9.31
CA GLY A 92 -7.36 1.93 -9.42
C GLY A 92 -7.14 2.89 -8.25
N LEU A 93 -6.19 2.60 -7.35
CA LEU A 93 -5.88 3.41 -6.16
C LEU A 93 -5.52 4.86 -6.51
N GLY A 94 -4.91 5.10 -7.68
CA GLY A 94 -4.59 6.44 -8.16
C GLY A 94 -5.80 7.39 -8.20
N HIS A 95 -7.01 6.87 -8.41
CA HIS A 95 -8.23 7.68 -8.40
C HIS A 95 -8.67 8.11 -6.99
N CYS A 96 -8.14 7.46 -5.95
CA CYS A 96 -8.45 7.74 -4.54
C CYS A 96 -7.45 8.71 -3.90
N ILE A 97 -6.28 8.90 -4.51
CA ILE A 97 -5.24 9.78 -3.97
C ILE A 97 -5.66 11.25 -4.03
N VAL A 98 -5.40 11.97 -2.94
CA VAL A 98 -5.59 13.41 -2.79
C VAL A 98 -4.27 14.11 -3.06
N VAL A 99 -4.28 15.05 -4.00
CA VAL A 99 -3.12 15.85 -4.41
C VAL A 99 -3.39 17.34 -4.28
N ASN A 100 -2.32 18.13 -4.26
CA ASN A 100 -2.44 19.59 -4.17
C ASN A 100 -3.15 20.13 -5.42
N PRO A 101 -4.02 21.16 -5.30
CA PRO A 101 -4.73 21.74 -6.45
C PRO A 101 -3.80 22.28 -7.57
N GLY A 102 -2.57 22.65 -7.21
CA GLY A 102 -1.54 23.07 -8.16
C GLY A 102 -0.85 21.91 -8.89
N HIS A 103 -1.11 20.65 -8.53
CA HIS A 103 -0.58 19.49 -9.23
C HIS A 103 -1.34 19.28 -10.54
N GLN A 104 -0.78 19.83 -11.61
CA GLN A 104 -1.30 19.74 -12.97
C GLN A 104 -0.59 18.57 -13.69
N GLY A 105 -1.00 17.33 -13.43
CA GLY A 105 -0.36 16.17 -14.07
C GLY A 105 -0.82 14.82 -13.54
N ARG A 106 -0.42 13.75 -14.24
CA ARG A 106 -0.58 12.37 -13.73
C ARG A 106 0.21 12.21 -12.44
N LEU A 107 -0.26 11.31 -11.57
CA LEU A 107 0.50 10.91 -10.39
C LEU A 107 1.83 10.29 -10.82
N SER A 108 2.91 10.65 -10.13
CA SER A 108 4.21 10.02 -10.36
C SER A 108 4.22 8.61 -9.78
N ASN A 109 5.16 7.78 -10.26
CA ASN A 109 5.36 6.44 -9.68
C ASN A 109 5.66 6.52 -8.18
N GLY A 110 6.42 7.53 -7.74
CA GLY A 110 6.71 7.73 -6.31
C GLY A 110 5.45 8.01 -5.49
N MET A 111 4.53 8.84 -5.98
CA MET A 111 3.27 9.11 -5.27
C MET A 111 2.40 7.85 -5.17
N LEU A 112 2.34 7.07 -6.25
CA LEU A 112 1.58 5.83 -6.31
C LEU A 112 2.19 4.76 -5.39
N SER A 113 3.52 4.59 -5.40
CA SER A 113 4.20 3.61 -4.54
C SER A 113 4.05 3.97 -3.07
N THR A 114 4.32 5.22 -2.69
CA THR A 114 4.14 5.72 -1.33
C THR A 114 2.70 5.54 -0.84
N ALA A 115 1.69 5.76 -1.70
CA ALA A 115 0.30 5.54 -1.32
C ALA A 115 -0.02 4.06 -1.06
N VAL A 116 0.57 3.12 -1.81
CA VAL A 116 0.42 1.68 -1.53
C VAL A 116 1.05 1.34 -0.20
N GLU A 117 2.28 1.78 0.06
CA GLU A 117 2.94 1.55 1.35
C GLU A 117 2.11 2.14 2.49
N ALA A 118 1.67 3.39 2.36
CA ALA A 118 0.87 4.05 3.39
C ALA A 118 -0.45 3.33 3.66
N LEU A 119 -1.09 2.80 2.61
CA LEU A 119 -2.32 2.03 2.73
C LEU A 119 -2.10 0.70 3.47
N LEU A 120 -1.00 0.00 3.17
CA LEU A 120 -0.64 -1.22 3.91
C LEU A 120 -0.32 -0.92 5.38
N GLY A 121 0.38 0.19 5.65
CA GLY A 121 0.61 0.67 7.02
C GLY A 121 -0.68 1.02 7.76
N ALA A 122 -1.63 1.64 7.07
CA ALA A 122 -2.94 2.00 7.62
C ALA A 122 -3.78 0.75 7.93
N ILE A 123 -3.85 -0.22 7.01
CA ILE A 123 -4.54 -1.50 7.21
C ILE A 123 -3.92 -2.29 8.36
N TYR A 124 -2.58 -2.31 8.45
CA TYR A 124 -1.89 -2.93 9.57
C TYR A 124 -2.33 -2.31 10.89
N LEU A 125 -2.44 -0.98 11.01
CA LEU A 125 -2.90 -0.36 12.25
C LEU A 125 -4.40 -0.59 12.51
N ASP A 126 -5.25 -0.42 11.50
CA ASP A 126 -6.71 -0.52 11.59
C ASP A 126 -7.18 -1.94 11.95
N SER A 127 -6.48 -2.96 11.44
CA SER A 127 -6.73 -4.38 11.75
C SER A 127 -6.18 -4.82 13.11
N GLY A 128 -5.62 -3.91 13.92
CA GLY A 128 -5.00 -4.27 15.20
C GLY A 128 -3.66 -4.98 15.06
N LYS A 129 -2.89 -4.66 14.02
CA LYS A 129 -1.57 -5.21 13.68
C LYS A 129 -1.60 -6.63 13.11
N ASP A 130 -2.65 -6.99 12.39
CA ASP A 130 -2.77 -8.32 11.78
C ASP A 130 -2.02 -8.43 10.44
N MET A 131 -0.94 -9.21 10.43
CA MET A 131 -0.15 -9.48 9.22
C MET A 131 -0.90 -10.34 8.20
N ALA A 132 -1.90 -11.14 8.61
CA ALA A 132 -2.68 -11.94 7.66
C ALA A 132 -3.56 -11.05 6.78
N THR A 133 -4.22 -10.06 7.36
CA THR A 133 -5.00 -9.04 6.63
C THR A 133 -4.12 -8.26 5.64
N VAL A 134 -2.91 -7.87 6.05
CA VAL A 134 -1.95 -7.20 5.15
C VAL A 134 -1.59 -8.10 3.97
N ARG A 135 -1.28 -9.38 4.23
CA ARG A 135 -0.91 -10.36 3.20
C ARG A 135 -2.03 -10.59 2.19
N ILE A 136 -3.28 -10.69 2.65
CA ILE A 136 -4.46 -10.79 1.78
C ILE A 136 -4.56 -9.55 0.90
N THR A 137 -4.38 -8.36 1.48
CA THR A 137 -4.39 -7.10 0.71
C THR A 137 -3.27 -7.06 -0.32
N MET A 138 -2.04 -7.43 0.04
CA MET A 138 -0.91 -7.52 -0.89
C MET A 138 -1.21 -8.48 -2.05
N SER A 139 -1.82 -9.63 -1.75
CA SER A 139 -2.26 -10.62 -2.74
C SER A 139 -3.30 -10.06 -3.69
N ALA A 140 -4.32 -9.39 -3.17
CA ALA A 140 -5.34 -8.71 -3.98
C ALA A 140 -4.75 -7.60 -4.87
N PHE A 141 -3.69 -6.95 -4.40
CA PHE A 141 -2.95 -5.94 -5.14
C PHE A 141 -1.99 -6.54 -6.16
N GLY A 142 -1.84 -7.87 -6.19
CA GLY A 142 -0.91 -8.62 -7.03
C GLY A 142 0.56 -8.38 -6.68
N LEU A 143 0.84 -8.16 -5.39
CA LEU A 143 2.17 -8.01 -4.79
C LEU A 143 2.60 -9.31 -4.10
N THR A 144 2.57 -10.41 -4.86
CA THR A 144 2.92 -11.74 -4.38
C THR A 144 4.14 -12.27 -5.11
N HIS A 145 4.84 -13.19 -4.45
CA HIS A 145 5.76 -14.06 -5.15
C HIS A 145 4.94 -15.08 -5.94
N ASN A 146 4.86 -14.93 -7.27
CA ASN A 146 4.49 -16.06 -8.11
C ASN A 146 5.67 -17.03 -8.05
N ALA A 147 5.64 -17.96 -7.09
CA ALA A 147 6.42 -19.17 -7.23
C ALA A 147 5.89 -19.86 -8.49
N THR A 148 6.58 -19.67 -9.62
CA THR A 148 6.43 -20.59 -10.75
C THR A 148 6.78 -21.96 -10.22
N SER A 149 5.75 -22.81 -10.11
CA SER A 149 5.83 -24.24 -9.87
C SER A 149 6.81 -24.93 -10.82
#